data_AF-A0A2W7LJI8-F1
#
_entry.id   AF-A0A2W7LJI8-F1
#
_cell.length_a   1.000
_cell.length_b   1.000
_cell.length_c   1.000
_cell.angle_alpha   90.00
_cell.angle_beta   90.00
_cell.angle_gamma   90.00
#
_symmetry.space_group_name_H-M   'P 1'
#
loop_
_entity.id
_entity.type
_entity.pdbx_description
1 polymer ?
#
loop_
_entity_poly.entity_id
_entity_poly.type
_entity_poly.pdbx_seq_one_letter_code
_entity_poly.pdbx_strand_id
1 'polypeptide(L)'
;MARVRHKRKPVAEMNVVPYIDVMLVLLVIFMVTAPMLNQGVKVDLPKVSSEALPQDNNVQVLTISIKADKTYYWNLGSEVDTDKQMDKAMTLPEMTSAVTKIIAAGRDQGKQTQVFIRGDKAVDYGAVMGAMGGLQKAGVGNVGLITEAP
;
A
#
# COMPACT_ATOMS: atom_id res chain seq x y z
N MET A 1 -74.89 -23.79 47.03
CA MET A 1 -73.98 -24.15 45.92
C MET A 1 -72.96 -23.02 45.73
N ALA A 2 -71.68 -23.25 46.03
CA ALA A 2 -70.63 -22.25 45.89
C ALA A 2 -69.96 -22.36 44.51
N ARG A 3 -69.91 -21.27 43.73
CA ARG A 3 -69.24 -21.22 42.42
C ARG A 3 -67.73 -21.10 42.61
N VAL A 4 -66.98 -22.11 42.16
CA VAL A 4 -65.52 -22.08 42.08
C VAL A 4 -65.09 -21.09 41.00
N ARG A 5 -64.37 -20.03 41.38
CA ARG A 5 -63.84 -19.02 40.45
C ARG A 5 -62.46 -19.44 39.98
N HIS A 6 -62.35 -19.81 38.70
CA HIS A 6 -61.08 -20.21 38.09
C HIS A 6 -60.18 -18.98 37.87
N LYS A 7 -59.04 -18.90 38.56
CA LYS A 7 -58.03 -17.85 38.32
C LYS A 7 -57.31 -18.16 37.00
N ARG A 8 -57.43 -17.28 36.00
CA ARG A 8 -56.62 -17.35 34.77
C ARG A 8 -55.15 -17.15 35.11
N LYS A 9 -54.30 -18.08 34.69
CA LYS A 9 -52.84 -17.95 34.80
C LYS A 9 -52.36 -16.90 33.79
N PRO A 10 -51.43 -16.00 34.14
CA PRO A 10 -50.84 -15.06 33.19
C PRO A 10 -50.05 -15.83 32.11
N VAL A 11 -50.22 -15.43 30.85
CA VAL A 11 -49.49 -15.99 29.71
C VAL A 11 -48.24 -15.16 29.52
N ALA A 12 -47.07 -15.77 29.66
CA ALA A 12 -45.77 -15.15 29.47
C ALA A 12 -45.13 -15.72 28.19
N GLU A 13 -45.63 -15.28 27.04
CA GLU A 13 -45.01 -15.60 25.75
C GLU A 13 -43.88 -14.61 25.48
N MET A 14 -42.67 -15.11 25.26
CA MET A 14 -41.54 -14.26 24.89
C MET A 14 -41.73 -13.78 23.45
N ASN A 15 -41.71 -12.46 23.23
CA ASN A 15 -41.67 -11.92 21.87
C ASN A 15 -40.26 -12.10 21.30
N VAL A 16 -40.13 -12.95 20.29
CA VAL A 16 -38.85 -13.24 19.62
C VAL A 16 -38.48 -12.20 18.56
N VAL A 17 -39.44 -11.39 18.08
CA VAL A 17 -39.21 -10.42 16.99
C VAL A 17 -38.13 -9.38 17.34
N PRO A 18 -38.14 -8.74 18.54
CA PRO A 18 -37.09 -7.79 18.91
C PRO A 18 -35.71 -8.44 19.07
N TYR A 19 -35.67 -9.71 19.46
CA TYR A 19 -34.41 -10.45 19.62
C TYR A 19 -33.75 -10.72 18.26
N ILE A 20 -34.57 -11.12 17.27
CA ILE A 20 -34.10 -11.36 15.91
C ILE A 20 -33.54 -10.08 15.29
N ASP A 21 -34.20 -8.93 15.50
CA ASP A 21 -33.76 -7.63 14.98
C ASP A 21 -32.35 -7.25 15.48
N VAL A 22 -32.11 -7.38 16.79
CA VAL A 22 -30.78 -7.12 17.38
C VAL A 22 -29.70 -8.06 16.83
N MET A 23 -30.02 -9.35 16.67
CA MET A 23 -29.08 -10.32 16.11
C MET A 23 -28.73 -10.03 14.65
N LEU A 24 -29.71 -9.60 13.84
CA LEU A 24 -29.49 -9.23 12.43
C LEU A 24 -28.61 -7.98 12.30
N VAL A 25 -28.82 -6.96 13.14
CA VAL A 25 -27.96 -5.77 13.17
C VAL A 25 -26.50 -6.14 13.46
N LEU A 26 -26.25 -7.04 14.41
CA LEU A 26 -24.89 -7.51 14.71
C LEU A 26 -24.25 -8.23 13.53
N LEU A 27 -24.99 -9.07 12.80
CA LEU A 27 -24.49 -9.74 11.59
C LEU A 27 -24.11 -8.76 10.48
N VAL A 28 -24.92 -7.71 10.27
CA VAL A 28 -24.62 -6.67 9.27
C VAL A 28 -23.34 -5.91 9.62
N ILE A 29 -23.13 -5.58 10.90
CA ILE A 29 -21.89 -4.92 11.36
C ILE A 29 -20.66 -5.76 11.02
N PHE A 30 -20.70 -7.08 11.28
CA PHE A 30 -19.58 -7.97 10.95
C PHE A 30 -19.36 -8.10 9.44
N MET A 31 -20.43 -8.17 8.65
CA MET A 31 -20.34 -8.24 7.18
C MET A 31 -19.70 -6.97 6.58
N VAL A 32 -20.00 -5.80 7.14
CA VAL A 32 -19.45 -4.51 6.65
C VAL A 32 -18.02 -4.27 7.11
N THR A 33 -17.64 -4.73 8.30
CA THR A 33 -16.29 -4.50 8.85
C THR A 33 -15.22 -5.45 8.29
N ALA A 34 -15.58 -6.68 7.89
CA ALA A 34 -14.67 -7.64 7.26
C ALA A 34 -13.90 -7.11 6.01
N PRO A 35 -14.52 -6.43 5.03
CA PRO A 35 -13.78 -5.89 3.88
C PRO A 35 -12.80 -4.77 4.24
N MET A 36 -12.94 -4.11 5.40
CA MET A 36 -11.99 -3.07 5.84
C MET A 36 -10.66 -3.62 6.34
N LEU A 37 -10.56 -4.92 6.62
CA LEU A 37 -9.33 -5.56 7.08
C LEU A 37 -8.36 -5.92 5.94
N ASN A 38 -8.80 -5.86 4.69
CA ASN A 38 -7.95 -6.17 3.53
C ASN A 38 -7.39 -4.89 2.88
N GLN A 39 -6.56 -4.14 3.60
CA GLN A 39 -5.64 -3.17 2.97
C GLN A 39 -4.41 -3.93 2.43
N GLY A 40 -4.63 -4.75 1.40
CA GLY A 40 -3.53 -5.37 0.66
C GLY A 40 -2.98 -4.40 -0.37
N VAL A 41 -1.67 -4.10 -0.30
CA VAL A 41 -0.96 -3.40 -1.37
C VAL A 41 -0.92 -4.34 -2.58
N LYS A 42 -1.58 -3.98 -3.68
CA LYS A 42 -1.48 -4.71 -4.94
C LYS A 42 -0.10 -4.43 -5.53
N VAL A 43 0.83 -5.37 -5.38
CA VAL A 43 2.18 -5.30 -5.96
C VAL A 43 2.18 -6.08 -7.26
N ASP A 44 2.08 -5.38 -8.38
CA ASP A 44 2.34 -5.96 -9.70
C ASP A 44 3.87 -5.90 -9.93
N LEU A 45 4.58 -7.01 -9.64
CA LEU A 45 6.02 -7.11 -9.91
C LEU A 45 6.25 -7.36 -11.40
N PRO A 46 6.96 -6.47 -12.13
CA PRO A 46 7.41 -6.78 -13.48
C PRO A 46 8.49 -7.86 -13.42
N LYS A 47 8.36 -8.88 -14.27
CA LYS A 47 9.42 -9.86 -14.50
C LYS A 47 10.52 -9.17 -15.28
N VAL A 48 11.68 -9.00 -14.67
CA VAL A 48 12.86 -8.42 -15.31
C VAL A 48 13.37 -9.41 -16.36
N SER A 49 12.93 -9.25 -17.61
CA SER A 49 13.70 -9.72 -18.76
C SER A 49 14.75 -8.67 -19.05
N SER A 50 16.02 -9.07 -18.98
CA SER A 50 17.22 -8.26 -19.25
C SER A 50 17.34 -7.88 -20.74
N GLU A 51 16.26 -7.40 -21.34
CA GLU A 51 16.25 -6.85 -22.69
C GLU A 51 16.23 -5.33 -22.57
N ALA A 52 17.21 -4.69 -23.21
CA ALA A 52 17.37 -3.25 -23.26
C ALA A 52 16.02 -2.58 -23.52
N LEU A 53 15.54 -1.81 -22.54
CA LEU A 53 14.34 -1.01 -22.70
C LEU A 53 14.55 -0.11 -23.93
N PRO A 54 13.63 -0.09 -24.92
CA PRO A 54 13.71 0.86 -26.00
C PRO A 54 13.72 2.26 -25.38
N GLN A 55 14.74 3.06 -25.69
CA GLN A 55 14.82 4.47 -25.29
C GLN A 55 13.68 5.23 -25.98
N ASP A 56 12.52 5.18 -25.36
CA ASP A 56 11.50 6.20 -25.57
C ASP A 56 12.01 7.45 -24.85
N ASN A 57 12.39 8.48 -25.61
CA ASN A 57 12.98 9.72 -25.08
C ASN A 57 12.07 10.48 -24.09
N ASN A 58 10.81 10.05 -23.97
CA ASN A 58 9.83 10.56 -23.01
C ASN A 58 9.80 9.78 -21.69
N VAL A 59 10.64 8.76 -21.49
CA VAL A 59 10.70 7.99 -20.24
C VAL A 59 11.99 8.31 -19.50
N GLN A 60 11.86 8.69 -18.22
CA GLN A 60 12.98 8.86 -17.32
C GLN A 60 12.89 7.85 -16.18
N VAL A 61 14.05 7.31 -15.80
CA VAL A 61 14.17 6.27 -14.77
C VAL A 61 14.70 6.92 -13.50
N LEU A 62 13.97 6.78 -12.41
CA LEU A 62 14.37 7.17 -11.06
C LEU A 62 14.68 5.91 -10.26
N THR A 63 15.94 5.67 -9.97
CA THR A 63 16.36 4.54 -9.13
C THR A 63 16.54 5.03 -7.70
N ILE A 64 15.95 4.34 -6.74
CA ILE A 64 16.02 4.62 -5.30
C ILE A 64 16.73 3.46 -4.63
N SER A 65 17.92 3.70 -4.11
CA SER A 65 18.71 2.71 -3.39
C SER A 65 18.54 2.87 -1.88
N ILE A 66 18.21 1.79 -1.20
CA ILE A 66 18.07 1.73 0.26
C ILE A 66 19.28 0.97 0.81
N LYS A 67 19.98 1.54 1.78
CA LYS A 67 21.07 0.86 2.51
C LYS A 67 20.58 0.28 3.84
N ALA A 68 21.35 -0.65 4.41
CA ALA A 68 21.04 -1.31 5.68
C ALA A 68 20.94 -0.35 6.87
N ASP A 69 21.61 0.81 6.80
CA ASP A 69 21.52 1.91 7.77
C ASP A 69 20.25 2.77 7.61
N LYS A 70 19.33 2.37 6.74
CA LYS A 70 18.09 3.09 6.37
C LYS A 70 18.32 4.44 5.72
N THR A 71 19.52 4.69 5.19
CA THR A 71 19.75 5.82 4.31
C THR A 71 19.19 5.54 2.92
N TYR A 72 18.60 6.57 2.33
CA TYR A 72 18.02 6.53 0.99
C TYR A 72 18.90 7.32 0.04
N TYR A 73 19.18 6.76 -1.12
CA TYR A 73 19.87 7.42 -2.21
C TYR A 73 18.99 7.35 -3.45
N TRP A 74 19.09 8.33 -4.34
CA TRP A 74 18.43 8.22 -5.62
C TRP A 74 19.24 8.87 -6.75
N ASN A 75 18.90 8.47 -7.96
CA ASN A 75 19.47 8.95 -9.19
C ASN A 75 18.43 8.99 -10.29
N LEU A 76 18.47 10.06 -11.08
CA LEU A 76 17.63 10.25 -12.25
C LEU A 76 18.48 10.06 -13.51
N GLY A 77 18.03 9.19 -14.40
CA GLY A 77 18.72 8.89 -15.64
C GLY A 77 17.79 8.35 -16.72
N SER A 78 18.39 7.89 -17.82
CA SER A 78 17.70 7.16 -18.89
C SER A 78 17.59 5.66 -18.61
N GLU A 79 18.39 5.15 -17.67
CA GLU A 79 18.51 3.73 -17.33
C GLU A 79 18.60 3.56 -15.81
N VAL A 80 18.39 2.32 -15.35
CA VAL A 80 18.66 1.94 -13.97
C VAL A 80 20.16 2.00 -13.74
N ASP A 81 20.61 3.00 -12.99
CA ASP A 81 22.01 3.14 -12.60
C ASP A 81 22.11 2.94 -11.09
N THR A 82 22.92 1.97 -10.66
CA THR A 82 23.05 1.59 -9.25
C THR A 82 24.31 2.14 -8.61
N ASP A 83 25.22 2.70 -9.41
CA ASP A 83 26.52 3.20 -8.95
C ASP A 83 26.48 4.72 -8.76
N LYS A 84 25.64 5.42 -9.52
CA LYS A 84 25.47 6.87 -9.37
C LYS A 84 24.54 7.21 -8.21
N GLN A 85 25.01 8.08 -7.33
CA GLN A 85 24.22 8.69 -6.26
C GLN A 85 24.13 10.19 -6.54
N MET A 86 22.95 10.68 -6.94
CA MET A 86 22.76 12.12 -7.15
C MET A 86 22.53 12.83 -5.83
N ASP A 87 21.67 12.26 -4.99
CA ASP A 87 21.28 12.86 -3.72
C ASP A 87 20.92 11.78 -2.69
N LYS A 88 20.79 12.19 -1.43
CA LYS A 88 20.51 11.32 -0.30
C LYS A 88 19.49 11.91 0.66
N ALA A 89 18.74 11.06 1.32
CA ALA A 89 17.91 11.42 2.47
C ALA A 89 18.21 10.50 3.65
N MET A 90 18.16 11.05 4.85
CA MET A 90 18.32 10.29 6.09
C MET A 90 16.97 9.75 6.58
N THR A 91 15.86 10.33 6.11
CA THR A 91 14.52 9.96 6.54
C THR A 91 13.61 9.66 5.35
N LEU A 92 12.62 8.79 5.60
CA LEU A 92 11.62 8.43 4.60
C LEU A 92 10.80 9.65 4.09
N PRO A 93 10.34 10.58 4.96
CA PRO A 93 9.59 11.76 4.51
C PRO A 93 10.40 12.68 3.58
N GLU A 94 11.68 12.91 3.90
CA GLU A 94 12.58 13.70 3.05
C GLU A 94 12.73 13.08 1.66
N MET A 95 12.96 11.77 1.60
CA MET A 95 13.05 11.02 0.34
C MET A 95 11.76 11.19 -0.47
N THR A 96 10.59 10.95 0.13
CA THR A 96 9.30 11.05 -0.58
C THR A 96 9.03 12.47 -1.10
N SER A 97 9.42 13.51 -0.35
CA SER A 97 9.30 14.91 -0.78
C SER A 97 10.23 15.26 -1.94
N ALA A 98 11.46 14.74 -1.95
CA ALA A 98 12.37 14.93 -3.07
C ALA A 98 11.88 14.21 -4.33
N VAL A 99 11.47 12.95 -4.19
CA VAL A 99 10.99 12.12 -5.31
C VAL A 99 9.72 12.71 -5.95
N THR A 100 8.77 13.19 -5.16
CA THR A 100 7.56 13.83 -5.70
C THR A 100 7.87 15.07 -6.51
N LYS A 101 8.83 15.91 -6.08
CA LYS A 101 9.27 17.08 -6.85
C LYS A 101 9.90 16.68 -8.18
N ILE A 102 10.73 15.64 -8.19
CA ILE A 102 11.38 15.13 -9.41
C ILE A 102 10.31 14.63 -10.40
N ILE A 103 9.34 13.87 -9.92
CA ILE A 103 8.25 13.33 -10.74
C ILE A 103 7.36 14.45 -11.28
N ALA A 104 7.02 15.44 -10.45
CA ALA A 104 6.24 16.60 -10.87
C ALA A 104 6.97 17.38 -11.98
N ALA A 105 8.26 17.67 -11.79
CA ALA A 105 9.07 18.35 -12.80
C ALA A 105 9.18 17.56 -14.12
N GLY A 106 9.27 16.23 -14.05
CA GLY A 106 9.23 15.36 -15.23
C GLY A 106 7.89 15.42 -15.96
N ARG A 107 6.78 15.41 -15.21
CA ARG A 107 5.43 15.50 -15.75
C ARG A 107 5.19 16.83 -16.47
N ASP A 108 5.68 17.94 -15.91
CA ASP A 108 5.59 19.26 -16.54
C ASP A 108 6.37 19.32 -17.87
N GLN A 109 7.41 18.49 -18.00
CA GLN A 109 8.18 18.31 -19.24
C GLN A 109 7.59 17.25 -20.19
N GLY A 110 6.41 16.70 -19.88
CA GLY A 110 5.78 15.64 -20.67
C GLY A 110 6.45 14.27 -20.55
N LYS A 111 7.35 14.08 -19.58
CA LYS A 111 8.07 12.82 -19.36
C LYS A 111 7.33 11.92 -18.37
N GLN A 112 7.30 10.62 -18.67
CA GLN A 112 6.87 9.60 -17.73
C GLN A 112 8.05 9.16 -16.87
N THR A 113 7.90 9.26 -15.55
CA THR A 113 8.93 8.80 -14.60
C THR A 113 8.60 7.39 -14.13
N GLN A 114 9.47 6.44 -14.40
CA GLN A 114 9.41 5.10 -13.83
C GLN A 114 10.30 5.05 -12.58
N VAL A 115 9.75 4.60 -11.47
CA VAL A 115 10.48 4.54 -10.20
C VAL A 115 10.85 3.11 -9.90
N PHE A 116 12.12 2.86 -9.62
CA PHE A 116 12.60 1.56 -9.18
C PHE A 116 13.22 1.66 -7.79
N ILE A 117 12.93 0.70 -6.92
CA ILE A 117 13.58 0.56 -5.63
C ILE A 117 14.57 -0.60 -5.69
N ARG A 118 15.81 -0.30 -5.31
CA ARG A 118 16.88 -1.26 -5.06
C ARG A 118 17.11 -1.37 -3.55
N GLY A 119 16.98 -2.57 -3.02
CA GLY A 119 17.43 -2.89 -1.66
C GLY A 119 18.69 -3.75 -1.73
N ASP A 120 19.70 -3.42 -0.93
CA ASP A 120 20.82 -4.33 -0.68
C ASP A 120 20.32 -5.59 0.08
N LYS A 121 21.03 -6.72 -0.03
CA LYS A 121 20.69 -8.01 0.61
C LYS A 121 20.52 -7.89 2.13
N ALA A 122 21.21 -6.92 2.75
CA ALA A 122 21.16 -6.65 4.18
C ALA A 122 20.03 -5.71 4.62
N VAL A 123 19.23 -5.17 3.69
CA VAL A 123 18.14 -4.25 4.00
C VAL A 123 16.96 -5.03 4.57
N ASP A 124 16.41 -4.53 5.67
CA ASP A 124 15.18 -5.06 6.25
C ASP A 124 14.02 -4.92 5.24
N TYR A 125 13.32 -6.01 4.99
CA TYR A 125 12.13 -6.04 4.14
C TYR A 125 11.11 -4.96 4.56
N GLY A 126 10.98 -4.71 5.87
CA GLY A 126 10.11 -3.65 6.39
C GLY A 126 10.47 -2.25 5.90
N ALA A 127 11.77 -1.96 5.71
CA ALA A 127 12.23 -0.68 5.19
C ALA A 127 11.86 -0.51 3.71
N VAL A 128 11.98 -1.58 2.91
CA VAL A 128 11.59 -1.58 1.49
C VAL A 128 10.08 -1.38 1.34
N MET A 129 9.28 -2.09 2.15
CA MET A 129 7.82 -1.93 2.15
C MET A 129 7.39 -0.53 2.61
N GLY A 130 8.07 0.03 3.61
CA GLY A 130 7.85 1.40 4.07
C GLY A 130 8.13 2.43 2.96
N ALA A 131 9.23 2.24 2.21
CA ALA A 131 9.57 3.09 1.08
C ALA A 131 8.52 3.01 -0.03
N MET A 132 8.09 1.80 -0.42
CA MET A 132 7.02 1.61 -1.42
C MET A 132 5.71 2.27 -0.99
N GLY A 133 5.27 2.05 0.25
CA GLY A 133 4.06 2.66 0.77
C GLY A 133 4.14 4.19 0.85
N GLY A 134 5.32 4.73 1.19
CA GLY A 134 5.59 6.17 1.18
C GLY A 134 5.45 6.77 -0.21
N LEU A 135 6.06 6.15 -1.22
CA LEU A 135 5.98 6.61 -2.62
C LEU A 135 4.56 6.50 -3.19
N GLN A 136 3.86 5.41 -2.90
CA GLN A 136 2.49 5.22 -3.37
C GLN A 136 1.54 6.28 -2.79
N LYS A 137 1.67 6.60 -1.49
CA LYS A 137 0.94 7.72 -0.85
C LYS A 137 1.29 9.07 -1.47
N ALA A 138 2.51 9.22 -1.97
CA ALA A 138 2.98 10.40 -2.68
C ALA A 138 2.45 10.48 -4.13
N GLY A 139 1.64 9.52 -4.59
CA GLY A 139 1.05 9.50 -5.93
C GLY A 139 1.94 8.84 -6.99
N VAL A 140 3.01 8.14 -6.59
CA VAL A 140 3.83 7.35 -7.51
C VAL A 140 3.11 6.05 -7.83
N GLY A 141 2.61 5.94 -9.07
CA GLY A 141 1.77 4.80 -9.48
C GLY A 141 2.53 3.50 -9.67
N ASN A 142 3.64 3.54 -10.42
CA ASN A 142 4.40 2.34 -10.79
C ASN A 142 5.77 2.36 -10.10
N VAL A 143 5.91 1.52 -9.08
CA VAL A 143 7.17 1.30 -8.36
C VAL A 143 7.64 -0.12 -8.64
N GLY A 144 8.74 -0.26 -9.39
CA GLY A 144 9.40 -1.54 -9.65
C GLY A 144 10.37 -1.90 -8.54
N LEU A 145 10.57 -3.19 -8.28
CA LEU A 145 11.61 -3.69 -7.39
C LEU A 145 12.73 -4.31 -8.23
N ILE A 146 13.97 -3.98 -7.91
CA ILE A 146 15.16 -4.58 -8.50
C ILE A 146 16.03 -5.16 -7.40
N THR A 147 16.41 -6.42 -7.58
CA THR A 147 17.35 -7.13 -6.73
C THR A 147 18.61 -7.40 -7.53
N GLU A 148 19.77 -7.23 -6.92
CA GLU A 148 21.02 -7.60 -7.56
C GLU A 148 21.05 -9.12 -7.79
N ALA A 149 21.33 -9.54 -9.02
CA ALA A 149 21.52 -10.95 -9.34
C ALA A 149 22.72 -11.50 -8.52
N PRO A 150 22.65 -12.75 -8.03
CA PRO A 150 23.67 -13.32 -7.16
C PRO A 150 25.07 -13.36 -7.77
#